data_AF-A0A7H4MWU8-F1
#
_entry.id   AF-A0A7H4MWU8-F1
#
_cell.length_a   1.000
_cell.length_b   1.000
_cell.length_c   1.000
_cell.angle_alpha   90.00
_cell.angle_beta   90.00
_cell.angle_gamma   90.00
#
_symmetry.space_group_name_H-M   'P 1'
#
loop_
_entity.id
_entity.type
_entity.pdbx_description
1 polymer ?
#
loop_
_entity_poly.entity_id
_entity_poly.type
_entity_poly.pdbx_seq_one_letter_code
_entity_poly.pdbx_strand_id
1 'polypeptide(L)'
;MFTKISDNTWHLASGLSHEVVTQHVIDGALKTIAYSDAAIFRIYDDKSDRLVPVAMTGFKNNYYDYIVGLHESISGKVFKSMQTAVLNSREEINHSFTASSSLRDEILKDNPLATSLICVPVYDQSACYGTLTMLSFSRQFVFNSLAKSLLETYSSQVALAWRNARLYDERTESLRVVEDLRNQLQAQNTLLNASVDFII
;
A
#
# COMPACT_ATOMS: atom_id res chain seq x y z
N MET A 1 24.94 16.63 8.84
CA MET A 1 23.84 17.61 8.71
C MET A 1 23.23 17.43 7.32
N PHE A 2 22.32 16.48 7.17
CA PHE A 2 21.55 16.31 5.93
C PHE A 2 20.10 16.01 6.32
N THR A 3 19.32 17.09 6.33
CA THR A 3 17.87 17.11 6.31
C THR A 3 17.41 16.66 4.92
N LYS A 4 16.82 15.48 4.83
CA LYS A 4 15.97 15.09 3.71
C LYS A 4 14.67 14.55 4.32
N ILE A 5 13.86 15.49 4.78
CA ILE A 5 12.44 15.27 5.02
C ILE A 5 11.88 15.16 3.61
N SER A 6 11.58 13.95 3.15
CA SER A 6 10.68 13.78 2.02
C SER A 6 9.34 14.36 2.49
N ASP A 7 8.89 15.42 1.83
CA ASP A 7 7.56 15.98 2.00
C ASP A 7 6.52 14.98 1.46
N ASN A 8 6.36 13.86 2.16
CA ASN A 8 5.27 12.91 2.02
C ASN A 8 4.05 13.43 2.81
N THR A 9 3.68 14.68 2.53
CA THR A 9 2.58 15.41 3.18
C THR A 9 1.19 14.86 2.86
N TRP A 10 1.09 13.86 1.97
CA TRP A 10 -0.17 13.19 1.64
C TRP A 10 -0.62 12.12 2.65
N HIS A 11 0.25 11.66 3.57
CA HIS A 11 -0.10 10.60 4.53
C HIS A 11 -0.82 11.09 5.80
N LEU A 12 -0.76 12.39 6.13
CA LEU A 12 -1.03 12.83 7.51
C LEU A 12 -2.44 13.38 7.76
N ALA A 13 -3.21 13.75 6.74
CA ALA A 13 -4.46 14.48 6.98
C ALA A 13 -5.72 13.59 7.07
N SER A 14 -5.72 12.39 6.48
CA SER A 14 -6.92 11.52 6.46
C SER A 14 -6.61 10.01 6.59
N GLY A 15 -5.34 9.59 6.51
CA GLY A 15 -4.92 8.21 6.19
C GLY A 15 -4.58 7.25 7.33
N LEU A 16 -4.64 7.69 8.59
CA LEU A 16 -4.24 6.84 9.72
C LEU A 16 -5.13 5.59 9.92
N SER A 17 -6.38 5.59 9.44
CA SER A 17 -7.29 4.46 9.66
C SER A 17 -6.96 3.25 8.78
N HIS A 18 -6.73 3.47 7.48
CA HIS A 18 -6.46 2.40 6.54
C HIS A 18 -5.08 1.79 6.72
N GLU A 19 -4.08 2.62 7.06
CA GLU A 19 -2.71 2.16 7.30
C GLU A 19 -2.70 1.21 8.50
N VAL A 20 -3.35 1.59 9.61
CA VAL A 20 -3.37 0.77 10.83
C VAL A 20 -4.07 -0.57 10.61
N VAL A 21 -5.25 -0.59 9.97
CA VAL A 21 -5.97 -1.87 9.75
C VAL A 21 -5.20 -2.76 8.79
N THR A 22 -4.67 -2.19 7.70
CA THR A 22 -3.92 -2.96 6.71
C THR A 22 -2.62 -3.50 7.30
N GLN A 23 -1.93 -2.70 8.12
CA GLN A 23 -0.73 -3.11 8.83
C GLN A 23 -1.00 -4.30 9.77
N HIS A 24 -2.11 -4.28 10.52
CA HIS A 24 -2.48 -5.40 11.39
C HIS A 24 -2.69 -6.71 10.62
N VAL A 25 -3.34 -6.65 9.45
CA VAL A 25 -3.56 -7.84 8.62
C VAL A 25 -2.22 -8.40 8.11
N ILE A 26 -1.30 -7.53 7.69
CA ILE A 26 0.02 -7.92 7.19
C ILE A 26 0.89 -8.51 8.30
N ASP A 27 0.87 -7.92 9.50
CA ASP A 27 1.60 -8.45 10.66
C ASP A 27 1.06 -9.82 11.08
N GLY A 28 -0.27 -10.01 11.00
CA GLY A 28 -0.90 -11.32 11.21
C GLY A 28 -0.46 -12.34 10.17
N ALA A 29 -0.39 -11.95 8.90
CA ALA A 29 0.09 -12.81 7.83
C ALA A 29 1.56 -13.22 8.06
N LEU A 30 2.43 -12.28 8.42
CA LEU A 30 3.85 -12.52 8.66
C LEU A 30 4.08 -13.56 9.77
N LYS A 31 3.29 -13.48 10.84
CA LYS A 31 3.37 -14.41 11.99
C LYS A 31 2.87 -15.82 11.66
N THR A 32 1.96 -15.95 10.71
CA THR A 32 1.31 -17.24 10.37
C THR A 32 2.07 -18.01 9.30
N ILE A 33 2.67 -17.31 8.33
CA ILE A 33 3.39 -17.94 7.22
C ILE A 33 4.83 -18.18 7.65
N ALA A 34 5.20 -19.46 7.79
CA ALA A 34 6.52 -19.86 8.25
C ALA A 34 7.65 -19.35 7.34
N TYR A 35 8.77 -19.00 7.97
CA TYR A 35 10.01 -18.54 7.31
C TYR A 35 9.91 -17.22 6.54
N SER A 36 8.80 -16.48 6.73
CA SER A 36 8.66 -15.11 6.27
C SER A 36 9.41 -14.15 7.19
N ASP A 37 10.33 -13.38 6.62
CA ASP A 37 11.14 -12.39 7.34
C ASP A 37 10.55 -10.97 7.17
N ALA A 38 9.88 -10.70 6.06
CA ALA A 38 9.25 -9.41 5.77
C ALA A 38 8.00 -9.54 4.90
N ALA A 39 7.15 -8.51 4.95
CA ALA A 39 5.98 -8.40 4.09
C ALA A 39 5.73 -6.95 3.69
N ILE A 40 5.20 -6.75 2.48
CA ILE A 40 4.90 -5.43 1.92
C ILE A 40 3.62 -5.47 1.10
N PHE A 41 2.74 -4.52 1.37
CA PHE A 41 1.56 -4.25 0.56
C PHE A 41 1.77 -2.98 -0.25
N ARG A 42 1.56 -3.10 -1.55
CA ARG A 42 1.59 -1.99 -2.50
C ARG A 42 0.23 -1.80 -3.13
N ILE A 43 -0.17 -0.55 -3.31
CA ILE A 43 -1.37 -0.17 -4.04
C ILE A 43 -1.00 0.38 -5.41
N TYR A 44 -1.88 0.19 -6.38
CA TYR A 44 -1.75 0.81 -7.69
C TYR A 44 -2.25 2.26 -7.63
N ASP A 45 -1.37 3.18 -8.01
CA ASP A 45 -1.68 4.58 -8.24
C ASP A 45 -1.86 4.81 -9.74
N ASP A 46 -3.08 5.13 -10.13
CA ASP A 46 -3.49 5.35 -11.52
C ASP A 46 -2.86 6.61 -12.13
N LYS A 47 -2.52 7.61 -11.31
CA LYS A 47 -1.91 8.86 -11.76
C LYS A 47 -0.47 8.68 -12.20
N SER A 48 0.28 7.84 -11.47
CA SER A 48 1.70 7.59 -11.73
C SER A 48 1.99 6.28 -12.47
N ASP A 49 0.96 5.47 -12.74
CA ASP A 49 1.05 4.11 -13.33
C ASP A 49 2.07 3.22 -12.58
N ARG A 50 2.01 3.28 -11.24
CA ARG A 50 3.01 2.64 -10.36
C ARG A 50 2.36 1.97 -9.15
N LEU A 51 3.10 1.01 -8.60
CA LEU A 51 2.77 0.35 -7.34
C LEU A 51 3.53 1.01 -6.19
N VAL A 52 2.79 1.63 -5.28
CA VAL A 52 3.31 2.43 -4.16
C VAL A 52 3.16 1.64 -2.84
N PRO A 53 4.23 1.50 -2.03
CA PRO A 53 4.12 0.91 -0.71
C PRO A 53 3.21 1.71 0.22
N VAL A 54 2.28 1.03 0.90
CA VAL A 54 1.41 1.66 1.92
C VAL A 54 1.45 0.97 3.27
N ALA A 55 1.95 -0.27 3.33
CA ALA A 55 2.18 -0.97 4.58
C ALA A 55 3.32 -1.97 4.41
N MET A 56 4.15 -2.11 5.44
CA MET A 56 5.30 -3.01 5.42
C MET A 56 5.74 -3.43 6.82
N THR A 57 6.44 -4.55 6.92
CA THR A 57 6.98 -5.07 8.17
C THR A 57 8.22 -5.92 7.90
N GLY A 58 9.16 -5.97 8.84
CA GLY A 58 10.36 -6.82 8.76
C GLY A 58 11.53 -6.28 7.91
N PHE A 59 11.46 -5.05 7.40
CA PHE A 59 12.56 -4.40 6.68
C PHE A 59 13.48 -3.64 7.66
N LYS A 60 14.80 -3.62 7.38
CA LYS A 60 15.79 -2.95 8.25
C LYS A 60 15.85 -1.43 8.03
N ASN A 61 15.73 -1.00 6.77
CA ASN A 61 15.80 0.40 6.36
C ASN A 61 14.50 0.83 5.67
N ASN A 62 14.37 2.13 5.36
CA ASN A 62 13.21 2.65 4.65
C ASN A 62 13.02 1.93 3.31
N TYR A 63 11.88 1.26 3.16
CA TYR A 63 11.49 0.57 1.93
C TYR A 63 10.26 1.23 1.27
N TYR A 64 9.76 2.35 1.82
CA TYR A 64 8.59 3.06 1.29
C TYR A 64 8.91 3.78 -0.02
N ASP A 65 10.16 4.17 -0.20
CA ASP A 65 10.63 4.85 -1.42
C ASP A 65 10.79 3.86 -2.60
N TYR A 66 10.64 2.54 -2.37
CA TYR A 66 10.71 1.53 -3.42
C TYR A 66 9.39 1.37 -4.18
N ILE A 67 9.06 2.41 -4.94
CA ILE A 67 7.93 2.48 -5.87
C ILE A 67 8.32 1.78 -7.17
N VAL A 68 7.48 0.85 -7.64
CA VAL A 68 7.80 -0.01 -8.78
C VAL A 68 6.83 0.16 -9.93
N GLY A 69 7.34 0.18 -11.17
CA GLY A 69 6.52 0.16 -12.37
C GLY A 69 5.94 -1.22 -12.66
N LEU A 70 4.85 -1.26 -13.44
CA LEU A 70 4.15 -2.50 -13.77
C LEU A 70 4.95 -3.48 -14.66
N HIS A 71 5.96 -2.99 -15.37
CA HIS A 71 6.80 -3.80 -16.27
C HIS A 71 8.18 -4.14 -15.68
N GLU A 72 8.51 -3.60 -14.50
CA GLU A 72 9.88 -3.63 -13.95
C GLU A 72 10.02 -4.59 -12.77
N SER A 73 8.91 -5.12 -12.24
CA SER A 73 8.90 -5.89 -11.00
C SER A 73 7.95 -7.08 -11.04
N ILE A 74 8.22 -8.05 -10.16
CA ILE A 74 7.30 -9.17 -9.93
C ILE A 74 5.91 -8.69 -9.48
N SER A 75 5.85 -7.64 -8.65
CA SER A 75 4.60 -7.02 -8.23
C SER A 75 3.81 -6.49 -9.43
N GLY A 76 4.46 -5.84 -10.38
CA GLY A 76 3.84 -5.39 -11.63
C GLY A 76 3.26 -6.53 -12.47
N LYS A 77 4.03 -7.62 -12.62
CA LYS A 77 3.58 -8.82 -13.35
C LYS A 77 2.37 -9.47 -12.68
N VAL A 78 2.39 -9.61 -11.35
CA VAL A 78 1.28 -10.17 -10.57
C VAL A 78 0.04 -9.28 -10.66
N PHE A 79 0.20 -7.97 -10.54
CA PHE A 79 -0.90 -7.01 -10.68
C PHE A 79 -1.60 -7.13 -12.04
N LYS A 80 -0.82 -7.18 -13.14
CA LYS A 80 -1.36 -7.28 -14.50
C LYS A 80 -1.97 -8.64 -14.82
N SER A 81 -1.31 -9.71 -14.41
CA SER A 81 -1.74 -11.07 -14.74
C SER A 81 -2.84 -11.59 -13.83
N MET A 82 -3.04 -10.97 -12.66
CA MET A 82 -3.91 -11.47 -11.59
C MET A 82 -3.56 -12.90 -11.14
N GLN A 83 -2.30 -13.29 -11.32
CA GLN A 83 -1.79 -14.61 -10.97
C GLN A 83 -0.71 -14.49 -9.89
N THR A 84 -0.87 -15.28 -8.84
CA THR A 84 0.12 -15.40 -7.77
C THR A 84 1.45 -15.93 -8.31
N ALA A 85 2.53 -15.25 -7.98
CA ALA A 85 3.89 -15.67 -8.29
C ALA A 85 4.60 -16.17 -7.03
N VAL A 86 5.25 -17.33 -7.14
CA VAL A 86 6.13 -17.89 -6.11
C VAL A 86 7.51 -18.02 -6.72
N LEU A 87 8.50 -17.35 -6.13
CA LEU A 87 9.89 -17.40 -6.56
C LEU A 87 10.74 -17.90 -5.39
N ASN A 88 11.29 -19.09 -5.51
CA ASN A 88 11.91 -19.80 -4.40
C ASN A 88 13.45 -19.76 -4.41
N SER A 89 14.05 -19.05 -5.37
CA SER A 89 15.49 -18.88 -5.52
C SER A 89 15.85 -17.43 -5.90
N ARG A 90 17.10 -17.02 -5.63
CA ARG A 90 17.59 -15.69 -6.03
C ARG A 90 17.67 -15.55 -7.54
N GLU A 91 17.97 -16.64 -8.21
CA GLU A 91 18.01 -16.76 -9.66
C GLU A 91 16.64 -16.45 -10.27
N GLU A 92 15.57 -17.10 -9.77
CA GLU A 92 14.19 -16.81 -10.18
C GLU A 92 13.81 -15.35 -9.93
N ILE A 93 14.18 -14.80 -8.77
CA ILE A 93 13.93 -13.40 -8.42
C ILE A 93 14.65 -12.47 -9.40
N ASN A 94 15.93 -12.69 -9.66
CA ASN A 94 16.73 -11.88 -10.57
C ASN A 94 16.20 -11.92 -12.01
N HIS A 95 15.79 -13.11 -12.49
CA HIS A 95 15.20 -13.28 -13.82
C HIS A 95 13.79 -12.70 -13.94
N SER A 96 13.10 -12.47 -12.83
CA SER A 96 11.77 -11.84 -12.85
C SER A 96 11.80 -10.34 -13.16
N PHE A 97 12.97 -9.70 -13.05
CA PHE A 97 13.15 -8.29 -13.37
C PHE A 97 13.43 -8.10 -14.86
N THR A 98 12.64 -7.25 -15.50
CA THR A 98 12.74 -6.99 -16.95
C THR A 98 13.75 -5.89 -17.30
N ALA A 99 14.14 -5.05 -16.33
CA ALA A 99 15.08 -3.95 -16.52
C ALA A 99 16.01 -3.77 -15.31
N SER A 100 17.22 -3.30 -15.57
CA SER A 100 18.11 -2.80 -14.52
C SER A 100 17.58 -1.44 -14.04
N SER A 101 17.30 -1.30 -12.74
CA SER A 101 16.81 -0.08 -12.13
C SER A 101 17.86 0.44 -11.15
N SER A 102 18.37 1.64 -11.38
CA SER A 102 19.32 2.31 -10.47
C SER A 102 18.75 2.50 -9.07
N LEU A 103 17.43 2.75 -8.97
CA LEU A 103 16.70 2.83 -7.71
C LEU A 103 16.70 1.48 -6.98
N ARG A 104 16.54 0.36 -7.71
CA ARG A 104 16.64 -0.98 -7.13
C ARG A 104 18.04 -1.20 -6.56
N ASP A 105 19.09 -0.88 -7.32
CA ASP A 105 20.46 -1.10 -6.89
C ASP A 105 20.82 -0.23 -5.66
N GLU A 106 20.27 0.98 -5.57
CA GLU A 106 20.41 1.84 -4.40
C GLU A 106 19.69 1.26 -3.16
N ILE A 107 18.44 0.82 -3.31
CA ILE A 107 17.64 0.28 -2.19
C ILE A 107 18.14 -1.10 -1.73
N LEU A 108 18.68 -1.91 -2.65
CA LEU A 108 19.29 -3.21 -2.36
C LEU A 108 20.71 -3.13 -1.78
N LYS A 109 21.40 -1.98 -1.83
CA LYS A 109 22.67 -1.81 -1.08
C LYS A 109 22.45 -1.97 0.42
N ASP A 110 21.31 -1.51 0.88
CA ASP A 110 20.95 -1.42 2.29
C ASP A 110 20.01 -2.55 2.74
N ASN A 111 19.41 -3.29 1.80
CA ASN A 111 18.52 -4.41 2.08
C ASN A 111 18.97 -5.67 1.33
N PRO A 112 19.22 -6.80 2.02
CA PRO A 112 19.62 -8.03 1.34
C PRO A 112 18.54 -8.48 0.36
N LEU A 113 18.95 -8.89 -0.85
CA LEU A 113 18.03 -9.51 -1.79
C LEU A 113 17.41 -10.76 -1.15
N ALA A 114 16.08 -10.84 -1.20
CA ALA A 114 15.34 -11.99 -0.73
C ALA A 114 15.85 -13.29 -1.38
N THR A 115 15.89 -14.34 -0.58
CA THR A 115 16.22 -15.70 -1.01
C THR A 115 15.00 -16.41 -1.57
N SER A 116 13.80 -16.01 -1.13
CA SER A 116 12.52 -16.43 -1.70
C SER A 116 11.48 -15.34 -1.51
N LEU A 117 10.50 -15.28 -2.39
CA LEU A 117 9.33 -14.42 -2.24
C LEU A 117 8.07 -15.09 -2.79
N ILE A 118 6.93 -14.69 -2.25
CA ILE A 118 5.62 -14.95 -2.82
C ILE A 118 4.87 -13.63 -2.94
N CYS A 119 4.25 -13.41 -4.10
CA CYS A 119 3.48 -12.21 -4.38
C CYS A 119 2.10 -12.59 -4.90
N VAL A 120 1.06 -12.07 -4.25
CA VAL A 120 -0.35 -12.29 -4.59
C VAL A 120 -1.00 -10.96 -5.00
N PRO A 121 -1.98 -10.98 -5.93
CA PRO A 121 -2.80 -9.81 -6.18
C PRO A 121 -3.72 -9.55 -4.99
N VAL A 122 -4.02 -8.27 -4.74
CA VAL A 122 -4.99 -7.83 -3.72
C VAL A 122 -6.18 -7.25 -4.47
N TYR A 123 -7.29 -7.96 -4.46
CA TYR A 123 -8.45 -7.63 -5.26
C TYR A 123 -9.74 -8.11 -4.62
N ASP A 124 -10.85 -7.54 -5.07
CA ASP A 124 -12.20 -8.01 -4.77
C ASP A 124 -13.05 -8.03 -6.06
N GLN A 125 -14.38 -8.09 -5.91
CA GLN A 125 -15.29 -8.08 -7.06
C GLN A 125 -15.29 -6.75 -7.83
N SER A 126 -14.82 -5.66 -7.22
CA SER A 126 -14.83 -4.33 -7.81
C SER A 126 -13.56 -4.03 -8.58
N ALA A 127 -12.38 -4.34 -8.02
CA ALA A 127 -11.11 -4.02 -8.66
C ALA A 127 -9.92 -4.80 -8.08
N CYS A 128 -8.80 -4.78 -8.82
CA CYS A 128 -7.49 -5.07 -8.25
C CYS A 128 -6.89 -3.78 -7.68
N TYR A 129 -6.63 -3.77 -6.38
CA TYR A 129 -6.08 -2.61 -5.67
C TYR A 129 -4.56 -2.57 -5.70
N GLY A 130 -3.89 -3.71 -5.88
CA GLY A 130 -2.44 -3.79 -5.83
C GLY A 130 -1.93 -5.19 -5.55
N THR A 131 -0.85 -5.31 -4.78
CA THR A 131 -0.18 -6.60 -4.50
C THR A 131 0.33 -6.69 -3.08
N LEU A 132 0.26 -7.89 -2.51
CA LEU A 132 0.85 -8.25 -1.23
C LEU A 132 2.01 -9.22 -1.48
N THR A 133 3.19 -8.90 -0.96
CA THR A 133 4.40 -9.71 -1.12
C THR A 133 4.94 -10.11 0.24
N MET A 134 5.30 -11.37 0.39
CA MET A 134 6.14 -11.85 1.50
C MET A 134 7.50 -12.27 1.01
N LEU A 135 8.50 -12.03 1.85
CA LEU A 135 9.90 -12.26 1.55
C LEU A 135 10.54 -13.08 2.67
N SER A 136 11.39 -14.02 2.27
CA SER A 136 12.39 -14.63 3.13
C SER A 136 13.76 -14.11 2.69
N PHE A 137 14.56 -13.66 3.63
CA PHE A 137 15.96 -13.29 3.44
C PHE A 137 16.91 -14.40 3.92
N SER A 138 16.42 -15.25 4.82
CA SER A 138 17.22 -16.26 5.51
C SER A 138 17.23 -17.62 4.83
N ARG A 139 16.19 -17.98 4.05
CA ARG A 139 16.01 -19.33 3.50
C ARG A 139 15.47 -19.32 2.06
N GLN A 140 15.95 -20.27 1.26
CA GLN A 140 15.42 -20.56 -0.08
C GLN A 140 14.34 -21.65 0.00
N PHE A 141 13.48 -21.75 -1.01
CA PHE A 141 12.47 -22.80 -1.16
C PHE A 141 11.47 -22.93 0.00
N VAL A 142 11.08 -21.81 0.60
CA VAL A 142 10.20 -21.81 1.78
C VAL A 142 8.72 -21.65 1.46
N PHE A 143 8.37 -21.06 0.32
CA PHE A 143 6.97 -20.80 -0.03
C PHE A 143 6.40 -21.96 -0.84
N ASN A 144 5.59 -22.77 -0.18
CA ASN A 144 4.88 -23.92 -0.76
C ASN A 144 3.40 -23.59 -1.04
N SER A 145 2.62 -24.58 -1.48
CA SER A 145 1.19 -24.43 -1.78
C SER A 145 0.37 -23.95 -0.58
N LEU A 146 0.71 -24.40 0.64
CA LEU A 146 0.03 -23.96 1.86
C LEU A 146 0.31 -22.48 2.13
N ALA A 147 1.58 -22.05 2.05
CA ALA A 147 1.95 -20.63 2.20
C ALA A 147 1.23 -19.76 1.15
N LYS A 148 1.11 -20.26 -0.08
CA LYS A 148 0.33 -19.61 -1.14
C LYS A 148 -1.14 -19.43 -0.77
N SER A 149 -1.83 -20.50 -0.41
CA SER A 149 -3.26 -20.42 -0.06
C SER A 149 -3.52 -19.55 1.17
N LEU A 150 -2.62 -19.59 2.16
CA LEU A 150 -2.68 -18.69 3.32
C LEU A 150 -2.54 -17.23 2.88
N LEU A 151 -1.53 -16.92 2.06
CA LEU A 151 -1.32 -15.54 1.62
C LEU A 151 -2.46 -15.01 0.74
N GLU A 152 -3.06 -15.85 -0.10
CA GLU A 152 -4.26 -15.50 -0.88
C GLU A 152 -5.48 -15.23 0.03
N THR A 153 -5.58 -15.95 1.15
CA THR A 153 -6.61 -15.68 2.17
C THR A 153 -6.37 -14.33 2.84
N TYR A 154 -5.12 -14.03 3.20
CA TYR A 154 -4.75 -12.73 3.75
C TYR A 154 -4.93 -11.60 2.74
N SER A 155 -4.62 -11.80 1.46
CA SER A 155 -4.83 -10.76 0.44
C SER A 155 -6.31 -10.39 0.28
N SER A 156 -7.20 -11.37 0.42
CA SER A 156 -8.65 -11.11 0.45
C SER A 156 -9.06 -10.24 1.65
N GLN A 157 -8.44 -10.47 2.82
CA GLN A 157 -8.67 -9.64 4.01
C GLN A 157 -8.08 -8.23 3.86
N VAL A 158 -6.88 -8.12 3.28
CA VAL A 158 -6.25 -6.84 2.96
C VAL A 158 -7.11 -6.05 1.98
N ALA A 159 -7.66 -6.70 0.94
CA ALA A 159 -8.55 -6.04 -0.02
C ALA A 159 -9.79 -5.46 0.67
N LEU A 160 -10.42 -6.23 1.57
CA LEU A 160 -11.58 -5.77 2.33
C LEU A 160 -11.23 -4.61 3.27
N ALA A 161 -10.15 -4.73 4.02
CA ALA A 161 -9.66 -3.70 4.92
C ALA A 161 -9.38 -2.39 4.18
N TRP A 162 -8.62 -2.49 3.08
CA TRP A 162 -8.27 -1.38 2.22
C TRP A 162 -9.52 -0.67 1.67
N ARG A 163 -10.44 -1.44 1.09
CA ARG A 163 -11.70 -0.89 0.54
C ARG A 163 -12.52 -0.19 1.60
N ASN A 164 -12.72 -0.83 2.75
CA ASN A 164 -13.57 -0.28 3.80
C ASN A 164 -12.99 1.02 4.36
N ALA A 165 -11.68 1.05 4.57
CA ALA A 165 -11.03 2.23 5.11
C ALA A 165 -10.97 3.37 4.07
N ARG A 166 -10.70 3.07 2.79
CA ARG A 166 -10.84 4.05 1.71
C ARG A 166 -12.25 4.65 1.62
N LEU A 167 -13.30 3.81 1.66
CA LEU A 167 -14.69 4.27 1.63
C LEU A 167 -15.04 5.10 2.87
N TYR A 168 -14.47 4.76 4.03
CA TYR A 168 -14.66 5.53 5.25
C TYR A 168 -14.02 6.92 5.15
N ASP A 169 -12.80 7.01 4.61
CA ASP A 169 -12.10 8.29 4.44
C ASP A 169 -12.82 9.18 3.41
N GLU A 170 -13.27 8.61 2.28
CA GLU A 170 -14.07 9.31 1.27
C GLU A 170 -15.38 9.88 1.86
N ARG A 171 -16.05 9.11 2.74
CA ARG A 171 -17.26 9.59 3.45
C ARG A 171 -16.94 10.69 4.45
N THR A 172 -15.87 10.54 5.22
CA THR A 172 -15.47 11.50 6.25
C THR A 172 -15.10 12.84 5.64
N GLU A 173 -14.35 12.83 4.53
CA GLU A 173 -14.02 14.05 3.81
C GLU A 173 -15.26 14.70 3.18
N SER A 174 -16.16 13.91 2.60
CA SER A 174 -17.44 14.43 2.07
C SER A 174 -18.29 15.10 3.15
N LEU A 175 -18.38 14.50 4.33
CA LEU A 175 -19.06 15.10 5.49
C LEU A 175 -18.41 16.42 5.91
N ARG A 176 -17.06 16.46 5.98
CA ARG A 176 -16.30 17.67 6.31
C ARG A 176 -16.60 18.82 5.34
N VAL A 177 -16.64 18.53 4.04
CA VAL A 177 -16.97 19.51 2.99
C VAL A 177 -18.40 20.03 3.14
N VAL A 178 -19.36 19.15 3.41
CA VAL A 178 -20.76 19.54 3.63
C VAL A 178 -20.92 20.41 4.87
N GLU A 179 -20.25 20.08 5.97
CA GLU A 179 -20.28 20.86 7.20
C GLU A 179 -19.68 22.25 7.02
N ASP A 180 -18.55 22.36 6.32
CA ASP A 180 -17.92 23.64 6.04
C ASP A 180 -18.83 24.55 5.19
N LEU A 181 -19.44 23.99 4.13
CA LEU A 181 -20.40 24.73 3.32
C LEU A 181 -21.62 25.18 4.13
N ARG A 182 -22.14 24.33 5.03
CA ARG A 182 -23.25 24.68 5.91
C ARG A 182 -22.89 25.84 6.83
N ASN A 183 -21.68 25.83 7.41
CA ASN A 183 -21.21 26.89 8.28
C ASN A 183 -21.03 28.22 7.53
N GLN A 184 -20.51 28.17 6.30
CA GLN A 184 -20.39 29.36 5.44
C GLN A 184 -21.76 29.96 5.10
N LEU A 185 -22.75 29.12 4.74
CA LEU A 185 -24.11 29.57 4.46
C LEU A 185 -24.79 30.15 5.71
N GLN A 186 -24.56 29.58 6.89
CA GLN A 186 -25.05 30.12 8.15
C GLN A 186 -24.43 31.49 8.44
N ALA A 187 -23.11 31.63 8.30
CA ALA A 187 -22.42 32.89 8.49
C ALA A 187 -22.95 33.98 7.52
N GLN A 188 -23.14 33.64 6.24
CA GLN A 188 -23.73 34.57 5.26
C GLN A 188 -25.15 34.99 5.64
N ASN A 189 -26.00 34.05 6.04
CA ASN A 189 -27.36 34.36 6.49
C ASN A 189 -27.37 35.27 7.73
N THR A 190 -26.47 35.03 8.70
CA THR A 190 -26.34 35.90 9.88
C THR A 190 -25.90 37.31 9.50
N LEU A 191 -24.95 37.45 8.58
CA LEU A 191 -24.51 38.76 8.07
C LEU A 191 -25.62 39.50 7.32
N LEU A 192 -26.36 38.80 6.46
CA LEU A 192 -27.50 39.37 5.74
C LEU A 192 -28.59 39.85 6.71
N ASN A 193 -28.98 39.02 7.68
CA ASN A 193 -29.99 39.40 8.68
C ASN A 193 -29.55 40.64 9.49
N ALA A 194 -28.29 40.67 9.95
CA ALA A 194 -27.76 41.83 10.68
C ALA A 194 -27.72 43.12 9.83
N SER A 195 -27.53 43.00 8.51
CA SER A 195 -27.54 44.17 7.61
C SER A 195 -28.95 44.70 7.30
N VAL A 196 -29.97 43.83 7.34
CA VAL A 196 -31.37 44.22 7.16
C VAL A 196 -31.90 44.94 8.40
N ASP A 197 -31.52 44.50 9.59
CA ASP A 197 -31.89 45.15 10.87
C ASP A 197 -31.29 46.55 11.04
N PHE A 198 -30.25 46.91 10.26
CA PHE A 198 -29.63 48.25 10.30
C PHE A 198 -30.32 49.28 9.38
N ILE A 199 -31.27 48.84 8.54
CA ILE A 199 -31.93 49.68 7.52
C ILE A 199 -33.37 50.06 7.94
N ILE A 200 -33.88 49.53 9.05
CA ILE A 200 -35.19 49.86 9.65
C ILE A 200 -34.98 50.75 10.89
#